data_AF-A0A9P6ZVF4-F1
#
_entry.id   AF-A0A9P6ZVF4-F1
#
_cell.length_a   1.000
_cell.length_b   1.000
_cell.length_c   1.000
_cell.angle_alpha   90.00
_cell.angle_beta   90.00
_cell.angle_gamma   90.00
#
_symmetry.space_group_name_H-M   'P 1'
#
loop_
_entity.id
_entity.type
_entity.pdbx_description
1 polymer ?
#
loop_
_entity_poly.entity_id
_entity_poly.type
_entity_poly.pdbx_seq_one_letter_code
_entity_poly.pdbx_strand_id
1 'polypeptide(L)'
;MYGIVFLMYYTTVAQAVASMAPSAVISSLLFNARDMIKFLTWYGRDLKLHTGQLEWVKEQMQSNEDISPSFTRYMLENSQSYDLTETEMAFLAGVFFGAGSDMTSASIFTVLMAAACFPEEQAKVQAELYAVIGRHRAPTFADQGSIPRLQAFISEALRWRPVVSGGLAHRTTKDMIWENYCIPAGTTVLGNHW
;
A
#
# COMPACT_ATOMS: atom_id res chain seq x y z
N MET A 1 20.99 28.10 -15.32
CA MET A 1 21.15 27.35 -14.05
C MET A 1 19.85 26.69 -13.57
N TYR A 2 18.66 27.21 -13.91
CA TYR A 2 17.36 26.60 -13.56
C TYR A 2 16.94 25.38 -14.43
N GLY A 3 17.45 25.27 -15.67
CA GLY A 3 17.08 24.15 -16.56
C GLY A 3 17.69 22.80 -16.18
N ILE A 4 18.86 22.79 -15.51
CA ILE A 4 19.53 21.54 -15.09
C ILE A 4 18.85 20.95 -13.85
N VAL A 5 18.38 21.80 -12.93
CA VAL A 5 17.64 21.37 -11.73
C VAL A 5 16.27 20.81 -12.08
N PHE A 6 15.59 21.41 -13.08
CA PHE A 6 14.29 20.92 -13.56
C PHE A 6 14.40 19.57 -14.31
N LEU A 7 15.44 19.40 -15.13
CA LEU A 7 15.73 18.11 -15.78
C LEU A 7 16.16 17.03 -14.77
N MET A 8 16.94 17.37 -13.75
CA MET A 8 17.28 16.45 -12.66
C MET A 8 16.02 16.01 -11.91
N TYR A 9 15.11 16.92 -11.57
CA TYR A 9 13.87 16.56 -10.87
C TYR A 9 12.98 15.62 -11.70
N TYR A 10 12.85 15.86 -13.01
CA TYR A 10 12.11 14.95 -13.90
C TYR A 10 12.79 13.59 -14.08
N THR A 11 14.13 13.55 -14.18
CA THR A 11 14.85 12.27 -14.27
C THR A 11 14.84 11.50 -12.95
N THR A 12 14.91 12.18 -11.80
CA THR A 12 14.82 11.55 -10.48
C THR A 12 13.41 11.06 -10.19
N VAL A 13 12.36 11.80 -10.57
CA VAL A 13 10.97 11.34 -10.45
C VAL A 13 10.69 10.18 -11.42
N ALA A 14 11.17 10.24 -12.66
CA ALA A 14 11.04 9.13 -13.61
C ALA A 14 11.81 7.88 -13.15
N GLN A 15 13.01 8.03 -12.59
CA GLN A 15 13.78 6.93 -11.99
C GLN A 15 13.13 6.40 -10.71
N ALA A 16 12.55 7.26 -9.88
CA ALA A 16 11.79 6.86 -8.70
C ALA A 16 10.52 6.09 -9.08
N VAL A 17 9.78 6.55 -10.09
CA VAL A 17 8.61 5.84 -10.63
C VAL A 17 9.00 4.52 -11.31
N ALA A 18 10.18 4.45 -11.93
CA ALA A 18 10.70 3.22 -12.52
C ALA A 18 11.25 2.23 -11.48
N SER A 19 11.62 2.69 -10.28
CA SER A 19 12.09 1.85 -9.17
C SER A 19 11.01 1.54 -8.13
N MET A 20 9.88 2.24 -8.17
CA MET A 20 8.70 1.93 -7.39
C MET A 20 8.12 0.59 -7.82
N ALA A 21 7.73 -0.23 -6.85
CA ALA A 21 6.95 -1.43 -7.12
C ALA A 21 5.72 -1.05 -7.97
N PRO A 22 5.34 -1.84 -8.99
CA PRO A 22 4.24 -1.49 -9.89
C PRO A 22 2.92 -1.13 -9.19
N SER A 23 2.68 -1.73 -8.02
CA SER A 23 1.54 -1.44 -7.14
C SER A 23 1.49 0.00 -6.63
N ALA A 24 2.65 0.64 -6.37
CA ALA A 24 2.74 2.01 -5.89
C ALA A 24 2.62 3.05 -7.04
N VAL A 25 2.96 2.65 -8.27
CA VAL A 25 2.85 3.49 -9.47
C VAL A 25 1.38 3.65 -9.89
N ILE A 26 0.58 2.59 -9.75
CA ILE A 26 -0.84 2.62 -10.14
C ILE A 26 -1.60 3.68 -9.35
N SER A 27 -1.40 3.80 -8.03
CA SER A 27 -2.07 4.81 -7.19
C SER A 27 -1.73 6.25 -7.55
N SER A 28 -0.48 6.53 -7.94
CA SER A 28 0.01 7.90 -8.17
C SER A 28 -0.32 8.44 -9.57
N LEU A 29 -0.70 7.56 -10.50
CA LEU A 29 -0.93 7.87 -11.91
C LEU A 29 -2.42 7.87 -12.34
N LEU A 30 -3.35 7.63 -11.40
CA LEU A 30 -4.76 7.31 -11.70
C LEU A 30 -5.54 8.33 -12.55
N PHE A 31 -5.09 9.57 -12.72
CA PHE A 31 -5.91 10.60 -13.39
C PHE A 31 -5.43 11.08 -14.77
N ASN A 32 -4.16 10.91 -15.16
CA ASN A 32 -3.68 11.47 -16.45
C ASN A 32 -2.70 10.59 -17.24
N ALA A 33 -2.23 9.46 -16.69
CA ALA A 33 -1.23 8.61 -17.34
C ALA A 33 -1.72 7.18 -17.63
N ARG A 34 -3.03 6.94 -17.56
CA ARG A 34 -3.64 5.62 -17.86
C ARG A 34 -3.16 5.05 -19.20
N ASP A 35 -3.06 5.88 -20.22
CA ASP A 35 -2.55 5.47 -21.53
C ASP A 35 -1.03 5.37 -21.59
N MET A 36 -0.32 6.14 -20.77
CA MET A 36 1.14 6.12 -20.72
C MET A 36 1.68 4.86 -20.04
N ILE A 37 0.92 4.30 -19.08
CA ILE A 37 1.26 3.06 -18.36
C ILE A 37 1.49 1.90 -19.34
N LYS A 38 0.76 1.85 -20.47
CA LYS A 38 0.90 0.80 -21.49
C LYS A 38 2.29 0.75 -22.15
N PHE A 39 3.04 1.85 -22.10
CA PHE A 39 4.40 1.94 -22.65
C PHE A 39 5.49 1.56 -21.64
N LEU A 40 5.13 1.29 -20.39
CA LEU A 40 6.09 0.84 -19.38
C LEU A 40 6.47 -0.62 -19.65
N THR A 41 7.77 -0.90 -19.54
CA THR A 41 8.35 -2.22 -19.85
C THR A 41 7.77 -3.35 -19.00
N TRP A 42 7.27 -3.03 -17.80
CA TRP A 42 6.63 -3.96 -16.89
C TRP A 42 5.13 -4.16 -17.15
N TYR A 43 4.45 -3.26 -17.88
CA TYR A 43 2.99 -3.31 -18.03
C TYR A 43 2.51 -4.63 -18.65
N GLY A 44 3.16 -5.11 -19.70
CA GLY A 44 2.80 -6.39 -20.32
C GLY A 44 3.00 -7.59 -19.38
N ARG A 45 3.99 -7.52 -18.50
CA ARG A 45 4.25 -8.55 -17.48
C ARG A 45 3.17 -8.55 -16.41
N ASP A 46 2.84 -7.37 -15.89
CA ASP A 46 1.86 -7.24 -14.81
C ASP A 46 0.45 -7.51 -15.30
N LEU A 47 0.10 -7.03 -16.49
CA LEU A 47 -1.16 -7.38 -17.15
C LEU A 47 -1.29 -8.91 -17.25
N LYS A 48 -0.26 -9.59 -17.76
CA LYS A 48 -0.26 -11.06 -17.88
C LYS A 48 -0.37 -11.75 -16.53
N LEU A 49 0.32 -11.24 -15.50
CA LEU A 49 0.28 -11.80 -14.15
C LEU A 49 -1.12 -11.67 -13.55
N HIS A 50 -1.67 -10.47 -13.55
CA HIS A 50 -2.94 -10.16 -12.92
C HIS A 50 -4.12 -10.79 -13.64
N THR A 51 -4.13 -10.78 -14.99
CA THR A 51 -5.18 -11.48 -15.74
C THR A 51 -5.06 -12.98 -15.56
N GLY A 52 -3.84 -13.54 -15.54
CA GLY A 52 -3.63 -14.97 -15.24
C GLY A 52 -4.16 -15.37 -13.87
N GLN A 53 -3.98 -14.52 -12.85
CA GLN A 53 -4.55 -14.74 -11.50
C GLN A 53 -6.08 -14.68 -11.50
N LEU A 54 -6.67 -13.74 -12.25
CA LEU A 54 -8.13 -13.63 -12.39
C LEU A 54 -8.72 -14.87 -13.09
N GLU A 55 -8.11 -15.30 -14.20
CA GLU A 55 -8.53 -16.49 -14.95
C GLU A 55 -8.41 -17.76 -14.10
N TRP A 56 -7.33 -17.89 -13.32
CA TRP A 56 -7.18 -19.02 -12.41
C TRP A 56 -8.34 -19.12 -11.40
N VAL A 57 -8.81 -17.98 -10.87
CA VAL A 57 -9.98 -17.97 -9.97
C VAL A 57 -11.27 -18.30 -10.73
N LYS A 58 -11.44 -17.85 -11.97
CA LYS A 58 -12.60 -18.22 -12.80
C LYS A 58 -12.63 -19.72 -13.10
N GLU A 59 -11.49 -20.31 -13.45
CA GLU A 59 -11.35 -21.75 -13.69
C GLU A 59 -11.73 -22.55 -12.45
N GLN A 60 -11.25 -22.12 -11.27
CA GLN A 60 -11.66 -22.71 -10.01
C GLN A 60 -13.17 -22.60 -9.80
N MET A 61 -13.78 -21.43 -10.05
CA MET A 61 -15.22 -21.20 -9.91
C MET A 61 -16.09 -22.10 -10.80
N GLN A 62 -15.54 -22.59 -11.91
CA GLN A 62 -16.21 -23.54 -12.81
C GLN A 62 -15.98 -25.00 -12.42
N SER A 63 -15.00 -25.27 -11.55
CA SER A 63 -14.76 -26.61 -11.02
C SER A 63 -15.83 -27.00 -9.99
N ASN A 64 -16.00 -28.30 -9.78
CA ASN A 64 -16.86 -28.84 -8.71
C ASN A 64 -16.17 -28.81 -7.32
N GLU A 65 -15.05 -28.09 -7.18
CA GLU A 65 -14.34 -27.97 -5.91
C GLU A 65 -14.90 -26.84 -5.06
N ASP A 66 -14.90 -27.02 -3.74
CA ASP A 66 -15.28 -25.96 -2.81
C ASP A 66 -14.12 -24.95 -2.69
N ILE A 67 -14.34 -23.74 -3.21
CA ILE A 67 -13.34 -22.68 -3.24
C ILE A 67 -13.52 -21.80 -2.03
N SER A 68 -12.44 -21.57 -1.29
CA SER A 68 -12.42 -20.60 -0.20
C SER A 68 -12.82 -19.20 -0.69
N PRO A 69 -13.50 -18.39 0.16
CA PRO A 69 -13.83 -17.02 -0.18
C PRO A 69 -12.55 -16.20 -0.42
N SER A 70 -12.54 -15.42 -1.49
CA SER A 70 -11.44 -14.51 -1.82
C SER A 70 -11.97 -13.19 -2.35
N PHE A 71 -11.17 -12.13 -2.24
CA PHE A 71 -11.55 -10.81 -2.79
C PHE A 71 -11.78 -10.88 -4.30
N THR A 72 -10.95 -11.63 -5.04
CA THR A 72 -11.11 -11.84 -6.48
C THR A 72 -12.42 -12.56 -6.81
N ARG A 73 -12.79 -13.60 -6.06
CA ARG A 73 -14.08 -14.27 -6.20
C ARG A 73 -15.25 -13.31 -5.96
N TYR A 74 -15.17 -12.54 -4.87
CA TYR A 74 -16.19 -11.53 -4.55
C TYR A 74 -16.37 -10.52 -5.69
N MET A 75 -15.29 -10.03 -6.29
CA MET A 75 -15.37 -9.12 -7.43
C MET A 75 -16.00 -9.77 -8.67
N LEU A 76 -15.66 -11.02 -8.98
CA LEU A 76 -16.23 -11.75 -10.11
C LEU A 76 -17.74 -11.96 -9.93
N GLU A 77 -18.17 -12.36 -8.73
CA GLU A 77 -19.59 -12.53 -8.38
C GLU A 77 -20.37 -11.22 -8.39
N ASN A 78 -19.72 -10.07 -8.13
CA ASN A 78 -20.35 -8.75 -8.04
C ASN A 78 -19.96 -7.80 -9.19
N SER A 79 -19.41 -8.34 -10.28
CA SER A 79 -18.85 -7.56 -11.40
C SER A 79 -19.83 -6.53 -11.99
N GLN A 80 -21.12 -6.89 -12.06
CA GLN A 80 -22.18 -6.01 -12.58
C GLN A 80 -22.49 -4.80 -11.67
N SER A 81 -22.09 -4.84 -10.40
CA SER A 81 -22.41 -3.76 -9.44
C SER A 81 -21.49 -2.56 -9.54
N TYR A 82 -20.30 -2.73 -10.12
CA TYR A 82 -19.21 -1.74 -10.07
C TYR A 82 -18.75 -1.23 -11.44
N ASP A 83 -19.34 -1.73 -12.54
CA ASP A 83 -18.99 -1.37 -13.92
C ASP A 83 -17.46 -1.45 -14.19
N LEU A 84 -16.82 -2.50 -13.65
CA LEU A 84 -15.39 -2.75 -13.82
C LEU A 84 -15.14 -3.70 -14.98
N THR A 85 -14.22 -3.33 -15.87
CA THR A 85 -13.70 -4.26 -16.87
C THR A 85 -12.91 -5.39 -16.21
N GLU A 86 -12.76 -6.53 -16.89
CA GLU A 86 -11.94 -7.63 -16.36
C GLU A 86 -10.49 -7.22 -16.10
N THR A 87 -9.94 -6.34 -16.94
CA THR A 87 -8.60 -5.80 -16.72
C THR A 87 -8.53 -4.96 -15.45
N GLU A 88 -9.52 -4.11 -15.20
CA GLU A 88 -9.58 -3.31 -13.97
C GLU A 88 -9.75 -4.21 -12.73
N MET A 89 -10.58 -5.26 -12.80
CA MET A 89 -10.70 -6.24 -11.70
C MET A 89 -9.38 -6.97 -11.45
N ALA A 90 -8.69 -7.41 -12.52
CA ALA A 90 -7.39 -8.07 -12.41
C ALA A 90 -6.36 -7.16 -11.71
N PHE A 91 -6.22 -5.91 -12.17
CA PHE A 91 -5.31 -4.95 -11.56
C PHE A 91 -5.73 -4.59 -10.12
N LEU A 92 -7.02 -4.48 -9.84
CA LEU A 92 -7.51 -4.16 -8.50
C LEU A 92 -7.14 -5.26 -7.49
N ALA A 93 -7.37 -6.53 -7.82
CA ALA A 93 -6.94 -7.65 -6.99
C ALA A 93 -5.41 -7.68 -6.82
N GLY A 94 -4.68 -7.48 -7.92
CA GLY A 94 -3.21 -7.48 -7.92
C GLY A 94 -2.60 -6.40 -7.04
N VAL A 95 -3.10 -5.16 -7.16
CA VAL A 95 -2.65 -4.03 -6.36
C VAL A 95 -2.99 -4.21 -4.89
N PHE A 96 -4.19 -4.72 -4.56
CA PHE A 96 -4.56 -5.02 -3.18
C PHE A 96 -3.59 -6.00 -2.52
N PHE A 97 -3.25 -7.07 -3.23
CA PHE A 97 -2.29 -8.06 -2.75
C PHE A 97 -0.89 -7.44 -2.57
N GLY A 98 -0.37 -6.75 -3.60
CA GLY A 98 0.96 -6.16 -3.56
C GLY A 98 1.11 -5.08 -2.48
N ALA A 99 0.16 -4.14 -2.41
CA ALA A 99 0.15 -3.10 -1.40
C ALA A 99 0.03 -3.67 0.02
N GLY A 100 -0.88 -4.64 0.23
CA GLY A 100 -1.07 -5.28 1.53
C GLY A 100 0.14 -6.07 1.99
N SER A 101 0.81 -6.79 1.08
CA SER A 101 1.98 -7.61 1.40
C SER A 101 3.20 -6.77 1.75
N ASP A 102 3.64 -5.91 0.83
CA ASP A 102 4.92 -5.21 0.95
C ASP A 102 4.91 -4.19 2.09
N MET A 103 3.80 -3.43 2.23
CA MET A 103 3.68 -2.41 3.28
C MET A 103 3.61 -3.04 4.67
N THR A 104 2.89 -4.16 4.82
CA THR A 104 2.79 -4.87 6.11
C THR A 104 4.14 -5.47 6.50
N SER A 105 4.85 -6.09 5.55
CA SER A 105 6.20 -6.62 5.77
C SER A 105 7.16 -5.51 6.24
N ALA A 106 7.19 -4.38 5.54
CA ALA A 106 8.03 -3.23 5.92
C ALA A 106 7.67 -2.66 7.31
N SER A 107 6.37 -2.62 7.65
CA SER A 107 5.89 -2.21 8.97
C SER A 107 6.40 -3.15 10.07
N ILE A 108 6.30 -4.47 9.86
CA ILE A 108 6.79 -5.48 10.80
C ILE A 108 8.30 -5.34 10.99
N PHE A 109 9.06 -5.20 9.91
CA PHE A 109 10.51 -4.98 9.99
C PHE A 109 10.85 -3.74 10.80
N THR A 110 10.10 -2.66 10.62
CA THR A 110 10.31 -1.41 11.38
C THR A 110 10.06 -1.61 12.88
N VAL A 111 8.98 -2.30 13.24
CA VAL A 111 8.66 -2.60 14.65
C VAL A 111 9.71 -3.54 15.28
N LEU A 112 10.16 -4.56 14.55
CA LEU A 112 11.22 -5.47 15.01
C LEU A 112 12.56 -4.74 15.19
N MET A 113 12.90 -3.85 14.25
CA MET A 113 14.08 -3.01 14.37
C MET A 113 13.98 -2.10 15.59
N ALA A 114 12.84 -1.45 15.83
CA ALA A 114 12.61 -0.65 17.03
C ALA A 114 12.77 -1.50 18.31
N ALA A 115 12.24 -2.73 18.34
CA ALA A 115 12.41 -3.63 19.47
C ALA A 115 13.89 -3.98 19.74
N ALA A 116 14.67 -4.19 18.68
CA ALA A 116 16.11 -4.45 18.80
C ALA A 116 16.89 -3.21 19.28
N CYS A 117 16.49 -2.01 18.88
CA CYS A 117 17.12 -0.75 19.32
C CYS A 117 16.73 -0.35 20.75
N PHE A 118 15.53 -0.73 21.20
CA PHE A 118 14.97 -0.32 22.50
C PHE A 118 14.54 -1.55 23.33
N PRO A 119 15.51 -2.39 23.78
CA PRO A 119 15.21 -3.65 24.46
C PRO A 119 14.46 -3.47 25.79
N GLU A 120 14.63 -2.34 26.47
CA GLU A 120 13.89 -2.02 27.70
C GLU A 120 12.39 -1.82 27.42
N GLU A 121 12.04 -1.13 26.34
CA GLU A 121 10.64 -0.95 25.92
C GLU A 121 10.04 -2.26 25.41
N GLN A 122 10.83 -3.05 24.67
CA GLN A 122 10.43 -4.40 24.27
C GLN A 122 10.09 -5.27 25.49
N ALA A 123 10.90 -5.24 26.55
CA ALA A 123 10.64 -6.02 27.76
C ALA A 123 9.33 -5.61 28.45
N LYS A 124 9.00 -4.31 28.47
CA LYS A 124 7.73 -3.81 29.02
C LYS A 124 6.52 -4.24 28.20
N VAL A 125 6.65 -4.31 26.87
CA VAL A 125 5.61 -4.85 25.97
C VAL A 125 5.44 -6.35 26.20
N GLN A 126 6.53 -7.11 26.30
CA GLN A 126 6.46 -8.55 26.62
C GLN A 126 5.79 -8.81 27.98
N ALA A 127 6.09 -8.01 29.00
CA ALA A 127 5.44 -8.11 30.31
C ALA A 127 3.93 -7.86 30.23
N GLU A 128 3.48 -6.87 29.46
CA GLU A 128 2.04 -6.64 29.20
C GLU A 128 1.40 -7.86 28.53
N LEU A 129 2.02 -8.39 27.47
CA LEU A 129 1.51 -9.58 26.77
C LEU A 129 1.42 -10.80 27.68
N TYR A 130 2.42 -11.03 28.54
CA TYR A 130 2.38 -12.12 29.52
C TYR A 130 1.29 -11.93 30.58
N ALA A 131 1.04 -10.69 31.01
CA ALA A 131 0.01 -10.41 32.01
C ALA A 131 -1.42 -10.58 31.44
N VAL A 132 -1.65 -10.17 30.20
CA VAL A 132 -2.99 -10.16 29.58
C VAL A 132 -3.33 -11.49 28.90
N ILE A 133 -2.38 -12.06 28.15
CA ILE A 133 -2.60 -13.23 27.29
C ILE A 133 -2.04 -14.50 27.95
N GLY A 134 -0.93 -14.39 28.67
CA GLY A 134 -0.21 -15.52 29.23
C GLY A 134 0.59 -16.31 28.19
N ARG A 135 0.93 -17.56 28.50
CA ARG A 135 1.76 -18.44 27.65
C ARG A 135 0.99 -19.58 26.97
N HIS A 136 -0.30 -19.70 27.25
CA HIS A 136 -1.11 -20.88 26.90
C HIS A 136 -1.90 -20.71 25.61
N ARG A 137 -1.96 -19.49 25.04
CA ARG A 137 -2.68 -19.19 23.80
C ARG A 137 -2.02 -18.06 23.01
N ALA A 138 -2.35 -17.98 21.73
CA ALA A 138 -2.01 -16.85 20.89
C ALA A 138 -2.93 -15.63 21.15
N PRO A 139 -2.49 -14.40 20.82
CA PRO A 139 -3.32 -13.20 20.84
C PRO A 139 -4.50 -13.30 19.87
N THR A 140 -5.60 -12.63 20.21
CA THR A 140 -6.78 -12.46 19.35
C THR A 140 -7.20 -10.99 19.29
N PHE A 141 -8.07 -10.62 18.35
CA PHE A 141 -8.58 -9.24 18.28
C PHE A 141 -9.35 -8.80 19.52
N ALA A 142 -9.92 -9.73 20.30
CA ALA A 142 -10.59 -9.41 21.56
C ALA A 142 -9.60 -8.86 22.62
N ASP A 143 -8.31 -9.19 22.50
CA ASP A 143 -7.28 -8.72 23.43
C ASP A 143 -6.82 -7.29 23.14
N GLN A 144 -7.15 -6.76 21.95
CA GLN A 144 -6.60 -5.49 21.45
C GLN A 144 -6.80 -4.34 22.44
N GLY A 145 -7.99 -4.19 23.02
CA GLY A 145 -8.27 -3.13 24.01
C GLY A 145 -7.48 -3.25 25.33
N SER A 146 -6.95 -4.43 25.63
CA SER A 146 -6.24 -4.73 26.87
C SER A 146 -4.71 -4.67 26.72
N ILE A 147 -4.18 -4.38 25.54
CA ILE A 147 -2.73 -4.30 25.24
C ILE A 147 -2.29 -2.91 24.75
N PRO A 148 -2.60 -1.83 25.50
CA PRO A 148 -2.34 -0.46 25.05
C PRO A 148 -0.84 -0.17 24.86
N ARG A 149 0.06 -0.82 25.62
CA ARG A 149 1.50 -0.57 25.46
C ARG A 149 2.03 -1.16 24.17
N LEU A 150 1.60 -2.35 23.76
CA LEU A 150 1.94 -2.87 22.43
C LEU A 150 1.45 -1.92 21.32
N GLN A 151 0.21 -1.43 21.42
CA GLN A 151 -0.32 -0.50 20.42
C GLN A 151 0.47 0.80 20.35
N ALA A 152 0.82 1.37 21.51
CA ALA A 152 1.64 2.57 21.61
C ALA A 152 3.05 2.33 21.03
N PHE A 153 3.65 1.17 21.32
CA PHE A 153 4.96 0.81 20.78
C PHE A 153 4.97 0.69 19.25
N ILE A 154 3.97 0.01 18.68
CA ILE A 154 3.80 -0.09 17.22
C ILE A 154 3.57 1.29 16.61
N SER A 155 2.69 2.09 17.22
CA SER A 155 2.38 3.44 16.75
C SER A 155 3.62 4.34 16.77
N GLU A 156 4.40 4.28 17.84
CA GLU A 156 5.63 5.08 17.98
C GLU A 156 6.73 4.61 17.02
N ALA A 157 6.87 3.31 16.80
CA ALA A 157 7.81 2.77 15.81
C ALA A 157 7.48 3.28 14.40
N LEU A 158 6.20 3.28 14.02
CA LEU A 158 5.74 3.75 12.72
C LEU A 158 5.72 5.28 12.60
N ARG A 159 5.58 6.01 13.72
CA ARG A 159 5.78 7.47 13.76
C ARG A 159 7.26 7.84 13.60
N TRP A 160 8.15 7.11 14.26
CA TRP A 160 9.60 7.33 14.19
C TRP A 160 10.17 6.98 12.82
N ARG A 161 9.67 5.91 12.20
CA ARG A 161 10.13 5.39 10.91
C ARG A 161 8.93 5.01 10.03
N PRO A 162 8.24 5.99 9.42
CA PRO A 162 7.10 5.69 8.56
C PRO A 162 7.52 4.87 7.33
N VAL A 163 6.71 3.87 6.96
CA VAL A 163 6.93 3.03 5.78
C VAL A 163 6.91 3.86 4.50
N VAL A 164 6.07 4.90 4.46
CA VAL A 164 5.97 5.84 3.34
C VAL A 164 6.24 7.26 3.85
N SER A 165 7.50 7.67 3.80
CA SER A 165 7.97 8.96 4.33
C SER A 165 7.43 10.18 3.59
N GLY A 166 7.16 10.07 2.28
CA GLY A 166 6.62 11.14 1.44
C GLY A 166 5.10 11.11 1.25
N GLY A 167 4.39 10.22 1.96
CA GLY A 167 3.00 9.90 1.68
C GLY A 167 2.76 9.45 0.22
N LEU A 168 1.50 9.52 -0.21
CA LEU A 168 1.14 9.33 -1.62
C LEU A 168 1.01 10.69 -2.28
N ALA A 169 1.38 10.77 -3.56
CA ALA A 169 1.24 11.99 -4.33
C ALA A 169 -0.24 12.31 -4.57
N HIS A 170 -0.68 13.49 -4.13
CA HIS A 170 -2.00 14.03 -4.42
C HIS A 170 -1.91 15.02 -5.57
N ARG A 171 -2.96 15.11 -6.40
CA ARG A 171 -3.03 16.12 -7.47
C ARG A 171 -4.23 17.03 -7.24
N THR A 172 -4.01 18.33 -7.25
CA THR A 172 -5.10 19.31 -7.12
C THR A 172 -6.02 19.23 -8.34
N THR A 173 -7.32 19.16 -8.08
CA THR A 173 -8.35 19.14 -9.15
C THR A 173 -8.81 20.54 -9.54
N LYS A 174 -8.55 21.53 -8.68
CA LYS A 174 -8.84 22.95 -8.86
C LYS A 174 -7.82 23.79 -8.08
N ASP A 175 -7.74 25.06 -8.42
CA ASP A 175 -6.95 26.03 -7.65
C ASP A 175 -7.44 26.06 -6.19
N MET A 176 -6.51 26.10 -5.24
CA MET A 176 -6.80 26.23 -3.81
C MET A 176 -5.87 27.21 -3.13
N ILE A 177 -6.35 27.81 -2.04
CA ILE A 177 -5.55 28.65 -1.15
C ILE A 177 -5.25 27.84 0.12
N TRP A 178 -3.97 27.69 0.46
CA TRP A 178 -3.51 27.09 1.71
C TRP A 178 -2.57 28.04 2.43
N GLU A 179 -2.90 28.47 3.65
CA GLU A 179 -2.06 29.39 4.46
C GLU A 179 -1.49 30.59 3.68
N ASN A 180 -2.34 31.20 2.83
CA ASN A 180 -2.03 32.33 1.92
C ASN A 180 -1.21 31.98 0.67
N TYR A 181 -0.91 30.71 0.41
CA TYR A 181 -0.32 30.23 -0.84
C TYR A 181 -1.40 29.81 -1.81
N CYS A 182 -1.30 30.26 -3.06
CA CYS A 182 -2.10 29.72 -4.15
C CYS A 182 -1.43 28.45 -4.69
N ILE A 183 -2.15 27.33 -4.64
CA ILE A 183 -1.78 26.05 -5.22
C ILE A 183 -2.67 25.84 -6.46
N PRO A 184 -2.13 26.00 -7.68
CA PRO A 184 -2.89 25.85 -8.91
C PRO A 184 -3.46 24.45 -9.11
N ALA A 185 -4.47 24.33 -9.96
CA ALA A 185 -5.00 23.08 -10.46
C ALA A 185 -3.92 22.28 -11.20
N GLY A 186 -3.91 20.96 -11.00
CA GLY A 186 -2.95 20.06 -11.62
C GLY A 186 -1.59 20.00 -10.91
N THR A 187 -1.38 20.75 -9.83
CA THR A 187 -0.19 20.65 -8.99
C THR A 187 -0.16 19.31 -8.24
N THR A 188 0.99 18.63 -8.30
CA THR A 188 1.27 17.46 -7.47
C THR A 188 1.77 17.93 -6.09
N VAL A 189 1.11 17.47 -5.04
CA VAL A 189 1.44 17.71 -3.64
C VAL A 189 1.92 16.41 -3.02
N LEU A 190 3.08 16.46 -2.37
CA LEU A 190 3.66 15.36 -1.61
C LEU A 190 3.63 15.73 -0.13
N GLY A 191 3.17 14.81 0.72
CA GLY A 191 3.25 14.99 2.17
C GLY A 191 4.69 14.80 2.63
N ASN A 192 5.13 15.53 3.65
CA ASN A 192 6.33 15.15 4.39
C ASN A 192 5.89 14.55 5.73
N HIS A 193 5.99 13.23 5.87
CA HIS A 193 5.63 12.52 7.10
C HIS A 193 6.82 12.37 8.06
N TRP A 194 8.02 12.79 7.65
CA TRP A 194 9.24 12.75 8.45
C TRP A 194 9.52 14.10 9.13
#